data_AF-J0QTA9-F1
#
_entry.id   AF-J0QTA9-F1
#
_cell.length_a   1.000
_cell.length_b   1.000
_cell.length_c   1.000
_cell.angle_alpha   90.00
_cell.angle_beta   90.00
_cell.angle_gamma   90.00
#
_symmetry.space_group_name_H-M   'P 1'
#
loop_
_entity.id
_entity.type
_entity.pdbx_description
1 polymer ?
#
loop_
_entity_poly.entity_id
_entity_poly.type
_entity_poly.pdbx_seq_one_letter_code
_entity_poly.pdbx_strand_id
1 'polypeptide(L)' 'MTTITASKIVIKKFTLINEIRLFANRTLYRIKALRNFSDVKVGQLGGFMGMLWF' A
#
# COMPACT_ATOMS: atom_id res chain seq x y z
N MET A 1 2.21 -23.76 -30.59
CA MET A 1 2.98 -23.57 -29.34
C MET A 1 3.32 -22.11 -29.21
N THR A 2 2.63 -21.39 -28.34
CA THR A 2 3.05 -20.04 -27.94
C THR A 2 2.67 -19.86 -26.48
N THR A 3 3.58 -20.31 -25.61
CA THR A 3 3.50 -20.10 -24.16
C THR A 3 3.80 -18.62 -23.90
N ILE A 4 2.75 -17.79 -23.95
CA ILE A 4 2.80 -16.46 -23.34
C ILE A 4 2.88 -16.67 -21.83
N THR A 5 4.10 -16.68 -21.31
CA THR A 5 4.34 -16.58 -19.87
C THR A 5 3.69 -15.28 -19.43
N ALA A 6 2.51 -15.38 -18.82
CA ALA A 6 1.82 -14.25 -18.22
C ALA A 6 2.80 -13.61 -17.24
N SER A 7 3.39 -12.49 -17.65
CA SER A 7 4.18 -11.63 -16.79
C SER A 7 3.29 -11.35 -15.58
N LYS A 8 3.70 -11.85 -14.41
CA LYS A 8 2.95 -11.74 -13.15
C LYS A 8 2.60 -10.26 -12.95
N ILE A 9 1.37 -9.88 -13.28
CA ILE A 9 0.89 -8.50 -13.11
C ILE A 9 0.84 -8.30 -11.59
N VAL A 10 1.89 -7.70 -11.03
CA VAL A 10 1.91 -7.28 -9.63
C VAL A 10 1.05 -6.02 -9.54
N ILE A 11 -0.27 -6.22 -9.51
CA ILE A 11 -1.24 -5.15 -9.26
C ILE A 11 -0.95 -4.65 -7.84
N LYS A 12 -0.44 -3.41 -7.72
CA LYS A 12 -0.19 -2.78 -6.41
C LYS A 12 -1.47 -2.81 -5.59
N LYS A 13 -1.41 -3.43 -4.41
CA LYS A 13 -2.58 -3.66 -3.55
C LYS A 13 -2.96 -2.39 -2.75
N PHE A 14 -1.96 -1.60 -2.38
CA PHE A 14 -2.09 -0.40 -1.58
C PHE A 14 -1.06 0.65 -2.02
N THR A 15 -1.34 1.91 -1.71
CA THR A 15 -0.41 3.02 -1.83
C THR A 15 -0.21 3.67 -0.49
N LEU A 16 1.00 4.18 -0.25
CA LEU A 16 1.22 5.16 0.80
C LEU A 16 0.72 6.51 0.25
N ILE A 17 -0.01 7.25 1.07
CA ILE A 17 -0.42 8.62 0.75
C ILE A 17 0.44 9.60 1.54
N ASN A 18 0.57 10.83 1.03
CA ASN A 18 1.36 11.90 1.64
C ASN A 18 0.72 12.49 2.92
N GLU A 19 -0.14 11.72 3.59
CA GLU A 19 -0.61 12.04 4.93
C GLU A 19 0.46 11.62 5.91
N ILE A 20 1.12 12.64 6.46
CA ILE A 20 2.27 12.51 7.34
C ILE A 20 1.77 12.66 8.77
N ARG A 21 1.90 11.61 9.57
CA ARG A 21 1.71 11.71 11.02
C ARG A 21 3.06 11.64 11.71
N LEU A 22 3.42 12.70 12.42
CA LEU A 22 4.59 12.69 13.29
C LEU A 22 4.18 11.98 14.59
N PHE A 23 4.78 10.82 14.86
CA PHE A 23 4.55 10.09 16.11
C PHE A 23 5.90 9.62 16.65
N ALA A 24 6.23 10.00 17.89
CA ALA A 24 7.50 9.67 18.53
C ALA A 24 8.74 10.00 17.65
N ASN A 25 8.80 11.21 17.08
CA ASN A 25 9.86 11.66 16.16
C ASN A 25 10.02 10.86 14.86
N ARG A 26 9.04 10.01 14.53
CA ARG A 26 9.04 9.24 13.29
C ARG A 26 7.93 9.73 12.38
N THR A 27 8.28 9.87 11.11
CA THR A 27 7.33 10.16 10.04
C THR A 27 6.59 8.88 9.67
N LEU A 28 5.28 8.87 9.91
CA LEU A 28 4.41 7.77 9.51
C LEU A 28 3.59 8.16 8.29
N TYR A 29 3.51 7.25 7.32
CA TYR A 29 2.69 7.40 6.13
C TYR A 29 1.42 6.58 6.27
N ARG A 30 0.29 7.16 5.87
CA ARG A 30 -0.98 6.45 5.88
C ARG A 30 -1.08 5.51 4.68
N ILE A 31 -1.60 4.30 4.90
CA ILE A 31 -1.88 3.36 3.82
C ILE A 31 -3.28 3.59 3.27
N LYS A 32 -3.42 3.66 1.95
CA LYS A 32 -4.71 3.67 1.25
C LYS A 32 -4.82 2.44 0.35
N ALA A 33 -5.93 1.72 0.48
CA ALA A 33 -6.22 0.59 -0.39
C ALA A 33 -6.46 1.07 -1.84
N LEU A 34 -5.76 0.46 -2.80
CA LEU A 34 -5.93 0.77 -4.23
C LEU A 34 -6.97 -0.13 -4.92
N ARG A 35 -7.39 -1.19 -4.24
CA ARG A 35 -8.39 -2.14 -4.73
C ARG A 35 -9.14 -2.77 -3.57
N ASN A 36 -10.29 -3.35 -3.86
CA ASN A 36 -10.99 -4.19 -2.90
C ASN A 36 -10.18 -5.46 -2.65
N PHE A 37 -9.91 -5.80 -1.39
CA PHE A 37 -9.34 -7.09 -1.02
C PHE A 37 -9.88 -7.54 0.34
N SER A 38 -10.40 -8.78 0.38
CA SER A 38 -11.09 -9.30 1.56
C SER A 38 -12.21 -8.36 1.99
N ASP A 39 -12.15 -7.82 3.21
CA ASP A 39 -13.13 -6.85 3.74
C ASP A 39 -12.75 -5.38 3.46
N VAL A 40 -11.52 -5.14 2.95
CA VAL A 40 -11.01 -3.80 2.72
C VAL A 40 -11.45 -3.29 1.35
N LYS A 41 -12.20 -2.17 1.34
CA LYS A 41 -12.68 -1.54 0.11
C LYS A 41 -11.63 -0.58 -0.48
N VAL A 42 -11.73 -0.32 -1.78
CA VAL A 42 -10.91 0.67 -2.48
C VAL A 42 -11.08 2.04 -1.83
N GLY A 43 -9.96 2.73 -1.62
CA GLY A 43 -9.94 4.02 -0.94
C GLY A 43 -10.01 3.96 0.58
N GLN A 44 -10.23 2.79 1.17
CA GLN A 44 -10.22 2.63 2.63
C GLN A 44 -8.83 2.93 3.19
N LEU A 45 -8.82 3.74 4.24
CA LEU A 45 -7.60 4.14 4.93
C LEU A 45 -7.27 3.09 5.99
N GLY A 46 -6.07 2.53 5.89
CA GLY A 46 -5.52 1.58 6.84
C GLY A 46 -4.70 2.26 7.93
N GLY A 47 -3.85 1.45 8.57
CA GLY A 47 -2.88 1.91 9.55
C GLY A 47 -1.79 2.81 8.96
N PHE A 48 -0.90 3.23 9.85
CA PHE A 48 0.25 4.05 9.54
C PHE A 48 1.50 3.17 9.51
N MET A 49 2.24 3.18 8.39
CA MET A 49 3.55 2.54 8.34
C MET A 49 4.64 3.58 8.53
N GLY A 50 5.50 3.34 9.51
CA GLY A 50 6.71 4.12 9.70
C GLY A 50 7.77 3.65 8.72
N MET A 51 8.32 4.60 7.97
CA MET A 51 9.53 4.38 7.18
C MET A 51 10.70 4.38 8.17
N LEU A 52 11.03 3.22 8.72
CA LEU A 52 12.15 3.07 9.64
C LEU A 52 13.41 2.77 8.82
N TRP A 53 14.19 3.80 8.53
CA TRP A 53 15.56 3.67 8.02
C TRP A 53 16.47 3.32 9.22
N PHE A 54 17.00 2.10 9.24
CA PHE A 54 18.24 1.78 9.92
C PHE A 54 19.24 1.31 8.87
#